data_AF-A0A8J8AF91-F1
#
_entry.id   AF-A0A8J8AF91-F1
#
_cell.length_a   1.000
_cell.length_b   1.000
_cell.length_c   1.000
_cell.angle_alpha   90.00
_cell.angle_beta   90.00
_cell.angle_gamma   90.00
#
_symmetry.space_group_name_H-M   'P 1'
#
loop_
_entity.id
_entity.type
_entity.pdbx_description
1 polymer ?
#
loop_
_entity_poly.entity_id
_entity_poly.type
_entity_poly.pdbx_seq_one_letter_code
_entity_poly.pdbx_strand_id
1 'polypeptide(L)'
;MLGRQFRRGVYKIYLEERERQVGDALEQRFNFIRQFARYNVGDYPVFYHKPKFKVLPFSLPDIKNPTIRFTEYSHLMDKEYRIFDYQIMGYKYVIPTSMQYEIIIEPYLKKIQLEDDPFGTTLIQIKELIDIDFMYLFMNDFNNY
;
A
#
# COMPACT_ATOMS: atom_id res chain seq x y z
N MET A 1 10.96 -5.76 -14.88
CA MET A 1 11.87 -6.19 -13.78
C MET A 1 11.79 -5.29 -12.55
N LEU A 2 11.83 -3.96 -12.70
CA LEU A 2 11.99 -3.04 -11.57
C LEU A 2 10.73 -2.87 -10.69
N GLY A 3 9.53 -2.80 -11.29
CA GLY A 3 8.28 -2.73 -10.52
C GLY A 3 8.04 -3.95 -9.62
N ARG A 4 8.41 -5.15 -10.09
CA ARG A 4 8.37 -6.35 -9.24
C ARG A 4 9.33 -6.25 -8.05
N GLN A 5 10.55 -5.74 -8.25
CA GLN A 5 11.50 -5.55 -7.15
C GLN A 5 10.98 -4.53 -6.13
N PHE A 6 10.34 -3.45 -6.60
CA PHE A 6 9.67 -2.50 -5.73
C PHE A 6 8.58 -3.17 -4.88
N ARG A 7 7.65 -3.90 -5.50
CA ARG A 7 6.59 -4.62 -4.79
C ARG A 7 7.16 -5.59 -3.74
N ARG A 8 8.21 -6.34 -4.09
CA ARG A 8 8.92 -7.21 -3.14
C ARG A 8 9.50 -6.44 -1.95
N GLY A 9 10.10 -5.28 -2.21
CA GLY A 9 10.62 -4.39 -1.17
C GLY A 9 9.52 -3.90 -0.22
N VAL A 10 8.38 -3.47 -0.76
CA VAL A 10 7.21 -3.05 0.03
C VAL A 10 6.71 -4.19 0.93
N TYR A 11 6.54 -5.39 0.38
CA TYR A 11 6.13 -6.57 1.15
C TYR A 11 7.13 -6.96 2.24
N LYS A 12 8.44 -6.81 1.97
CA LYS A 12 9.50 -7.03 2.95
C LYS A 12 9.40 -6.04 4.11
N ILE A 13 9.34 -4.74 3.81
CA ILE A 13 9.26 -3.67 4.81
C ILE A 13 7.99 -3.84 5.65
N TYR A 14 6.85 -4.12 5.02
CA TYR A 14 5.59 -4.41 5.72
C TYR A 14 5.77 -5.52 6.77
N LEU A 15 6.40 -6.63 6.40
CA LEU A 15 6.56 -7.77 7.29
C LEU A 15 7.55 -7.48 8.43
N GLU A 16 8.64 -6.77 8.15
CA GLU A 16 9.63 -6.35 9.15
C GLU A 16 9.03 -5.37 10.17
N GLU A 17 8.24 -4.40 9.70
CA GLU A 17 7.56 -3.44 10.57
C GLU A 17 6.43 -4.10 11.38
N ARG A 18 5.73 -5.08 10.79
CA ARG A 18 4.71 -5.87 11.51
C ARG A 18 5.34 -6.68 12.63
N GLU A 19 6.47 -7.34 12.38
CA GLU A 19 7.18 -8.07 13.43
C GLU A 19 7.64 -7.12 14.54
N ARG A 20 8.20 -5.96 14.17
CA ARG A 20 8.71 -4.97 15.13
C ARG A 20 7.62 -4.40 16.03
N GLN A 21 6.41 -4.16 15.49
CA GLN A 21 5.34 -3.46 16.21
C GLN A 21 4.27 -4.39 16.79
N VAL A 22 3.97 -5.51 16.12
CA VAL A 22 2.86 -6.41 16.44
C VAL A 22 3.35 -7.80 16.88
N GLY A 23 4.47 -8.30 16.33
CA GLY A 23 5.07 -9.58 16.72
C GLY A 23 4.39 -10.84 16.18
N ASP A 24 3.50 -10.71 15.19
CA ASP A 24 2.76 -11.81 14.58
C ASP A 24 3.19 -12.10 13.13
N ALA A 25 4.30 -11.52 12.67
CA ALA A 25 4.69 -11.63 11.27
C ALA A 25 5.11 -13.05 10.90
N LEU A 26 5.47 -13.91 11.87
CA LEU A 26 5.81 -15.32 11.68
C LEU A 26 4.61 -16.25 11.47
N GLU A 27 3.37 -15.77 11.66
CA GLU A 27 2.17 -16.58 11.44
C GLU A 27 2.14 -17.20 10.04
N GLN A 28 1.57 -18.41 9.93
CA GLN A 28 1.54 -19.18 8.67
C GLN A 28 0.87 -18.43 7.52
N ARG A 29 -0.13 -17.58 7.82
CA ARG A 29 -0.82 -16.77 6.81
C ARG A 29 0.11 -15.83 6.05
N PHE A 30 1.24 -15.43 6.63
CA PHE A 30 2.24 -14.58 5.97
C PHE A 30 3.35 -15.36 5.26
N ASN A 31 3.24 -16.70 5.14
CA ASN A 31 4.21 -17.52 4.41
C ASN A 31 4.40 -17.03 2.96
N PHE A 32 3.31 -16.65 2.29
CA PHE A 32 3.38 -16.16 0.90
C PHE A 32 4.19 -14.86 0.79
N ILE A 33 4.05 -13.94 1.75
CA ILE A 33 4.84 -12.71 1.82
C ILE A 33 6.32 -13.04 1.99
N ARG A 34 6.66 -13.95 2.91
CA ARG A 34 8.05 -14.40 3.11
C ARG A 34 8.64 -15.02 1.84
N GLN A 35 7.87 -15.89 1.18
CA GLN A 35 8.28 -16.53 -0.06
C GLN A 35 8.54 -15.51 -1.18
N PHE A 36 7.68 -14.50 -1.31
CA PHE A 36 7.84 -13.45 -2.30
C PHE A 36 9.00 -12.49 -1.99
N ALA A 37 9.05 -11.97 -0.76
CA ALA A 37 10.05 -11.02 -0.33
C ALA A 37 11.45 -11.64 -0.35
N ARG A 38 11.63 -12.82 0.26
CA ARG A 38 12.95 -13.45 0.46
C ARG A 38 13.40 -14.28 -0.74
N TYR A 39 12.51 -15.12 -1.28
CA TYR A 39 12.87 -16.12 -2.28
C TYR A 39 12.35 -15.80 -3.69
N ASN A 40 11.69 -14.65 -3.88
CA ASN A 40 11.16 -14.21 -5.17
C ASN A 40 10.12 -15.19 -5.77
N VAL A 41 9.39 -15.92 -4.92
CA VAL A 41 8.35 -16.89 -5.33
C VAL A 41 6.96 -16.23 -5.32
N GLY A 42 6.16 -16.45 -6.37
CA GLY A 42 4.86 -15.79 -6.58
C GLY A 42 4.96 -14.43 -7.28
N ASP A 43 3.86 -13.68 -7.45
CA ASP A 43 3.87 -12.26 -7.85
C ASP A 43 2.66 -11.58 -7.23
N TYR A 44 2.88 -10.84 -6.15
CA TYR A 44 1.79 -10.22 -5.40
C TYR A 44 1.72 -8.72 -5.71
N PRO A 45 0.50 -8.17 -5.89
CA PRO A 45 0.34 -6.78 -6.24
C PRO A 45 0.55 -5.86 -5.04
N VAL A 46 0.94 -4.63 -5.34
CA VAL A 46 0.79 -3.49 -4.45
C VAL A 46 -0.03 -2.49 -5.25
N PHE A 47 -1.04 -1.92 -4.62
CA PHE A 47 -1.85 -0.88 -5.23
C PHE A 47 -1.61 0.45 -4.53
N TYR A 48 -2.04 1.53 -5.17
CA TYR A 48 -2.21 2.82 -4.52
C TYR A 48 -3.60 3.36 -4.85
N HIS A 49 -4.13 4.22 -3.96
CA HIS A 49 -5.33 4.98 -4.25
C HIS A 49 -5.02 6.03 -5.31
N LYS A 50 -5.77 6.06 -6.41
CA LYS A 50 -5.72 7.16 -7.37
C LYS A 50 -6.25 8.42 -6.65
N PRO A 51 -5.42 9.47 -6.44
CA PRO A 51 -5.83 10.65 -5.70
C PRO A 51 -7.06 11.31 -6.33
N LYS A 52 -8.06 11.62 -5.49
CA LYS A 52 -9.25 12.39 -5.92
C LYS A 52 -8.91 13.85 -6.21
N PHE A 53 -7.96 14.41 -5.46
CA PHE A 53 -7.54 15.81 -5.54
C PHE A 53 -6.07 15.91 -5.94
N LYS A 54 -5.70 17.03 -6.59
CA LYS A 54 -4.31 17.33 -6.97
C LYS A 54 -3.43 17.69 -5.76
N VAL A 55 -4.03 18.02 -4.63
CA VAL A 55 -3.36 18.28 -3.35
C VAL A 55 -3.90 17.28 -2.35
N LEU A 56 -3.02 16.42 -1.82
CA LEU A 56 -3.37 15.49 -0.76
C LEU A 56 -3.00 16.08 0.60
N PRO A 57 -3.86 16.00 1.62
CA PRO A 57 -3.47 16.36 2.97
C PRO A 57 -2.36 15.41 3.43
N PHE A 58 -1.24 15.97 3.87
CA PHE A 58 -0.14 15.20 4.44
C PHE A 58 0.37 15.85 5.72
N SER A 59 0.88 15.00 6.61
CA SER A 59 1.56 15.42 7.83
C SER A 59 3.02 15.75 7.49
N LEU A 60 3.44 17.00 7.70
CA LEU A 60 4.83 17.41 7.53
C LEU A 60 5.82 16.55 8.34
N PRO A 61 5.52 16.16 9.60
CA PRO A 61 6.31 15.17 10.33
C PRO A 61 6.43 13.83 9.59
N ASP A 62 5.35 13.34 8.99
CA ASP A 62 5.36 12.05 8.28
C ASP A 62 6.09 12.11 6.93
N ILE A 63 6.20 13.30 6.32
CA ILE A 63 7.10 13.50 5.17
C ILE A 63 8.56 13.52 5.61
N LYS A 64 8.87 14.22 6.71
CA LYS A 64 10.25 14.34 7.20
C LYS A 64 10.77 13.02 7.78
N ASN A 65 9.89 12.23 8.39
CA ASN A 65 10.22 10.95 9.00
C ASN A 65 9.14 9.90 8.66
N PRO A 66 9.14 9.38 7.42
CA PRO A 66 8.13 8.43 6.97
C PRO A 66 8.21 7.16 7.81
N THR A 67 7.12 6.87 8.51
CA THR A 67 7.01 5.73 9.44
C THR A 67 5.75 4.94 9.10
N ILE A 68 5.89 3.62 8.96
CA ILE A 68 4.74 2.72 8.88
C ILE A 68 4.22 2.50 10.30
N ARG A 69 2.92 2.63 10.53
CA ARG A 69 2.31 2.42 11.86
C ARG A 69 1.19 1.41 11.75
N PHE A 70 1.18 0.45 12.67
CA PHE A 70 0.07 -0.48 12.83
C PHE A 70 -0.91 0.09 13.86
N THR A 71 -2.02 0.64 13.37
CA THR A 71 -3.09 1.24 14.19
C THR A 71 -4.29 0.31 14.28
N GLU A 72 -5.24 0.62 15.17
CA GLU A 72 -6.54 -0.08 15.25
C GLU A 72 -7.24 -0.19 13.89
N TYR A 73 -7.21 0.89 13.10
CA TYR A 73 -7.73 0.89 11.74
C TYR A 73 -7.04 -0.17 10.87
N SER A 74 -5.72 -0.23 10.87
CA SER A 74 -4.99 -1.22 10.08
C SER A 74 -5.28 -2.66 10.51
N HIS A 75 -5.53 -2.90 11.80
CA HIS A 75 -5.94 -4.20 12.31
C HIS A 75 -7.36 -4.57 11.88
N LEU A 76 -8.28 -3.60 11.88
CA LEU A 76 -9.63 -3.78 11.37
C LEU A 76 -9.60 -4.12 9.87
N MET A 77 -8.81 -3.39 9.08
CA MET A 77 -8.66 -3.62 7.66
C MET A 77 -8.07 -4.99 7.34
N ASP A 78 -7.05 -5.44 8.09
CA ASP A 78 -6.47 -6.77 7.94
C ASP A 78 -7.46 -7.88 8.34
N LYS A 79 -8.28 -7.63 9.37
CA LYS A 79 -9.28 -8.58 9.85
C LYS A 79 -10.45 -8.74 8.88
N GLU A 80 -11.00 -7.64 8.39
CA GLU A 80 -12.23 -7.63 7.59
C GLU A 80 -11.95 -7.85 6.09
N TYR A 81 -10.91 -7.21 5.57
CA TYR A 81 -10.64 -7.17 4.14
C TYR A 81 -9.34 -7.87 3.74
N ARG A 82 -8.55 -8.35 4.71
CA ARG A 82 -7.21 -8.91 4.44
C ARG A 82 -6.33 -7.94 3.67
N ILE A 83 -6.40 -6.67 4.07
CA ILE A 83 -5.66 -5.57 3.46
C ILE A 83 -4.95 -4.77 4.55
N PHE A 84 -3.75 -4.33 4.24
CA PHE A 84 -3.09 -3.26 4.94
C PHE A 84 -3.01 -2.04 4.02
N ASP A 85 -3.70 -0.97 4.36
CA ASP A 85 -3.62 0.30 3.66
C ASP A 85 -3.01 1.39 4.55
N TYR A 86 -2.02 2.11 4.01
CA TYR A 86 -1.31 3.12 4.79
C TYR A 86 -0.77 4.24 3.93
N GLN A 87 -0.80 5.46 4.48
CA GLN A 87 -0.27 6.64 3.83
C GLN A 87 1.24 6.79 4.12
N ILE A 88 2.07 6.79 3.08
CA ILE A 88 3.50 7.08 3.18
C ILE A 88 3.93 7.92 1.97
N MET A 89 4.75 8.96 2.21
CA MET A 89 5.21 9.89 1.17
C MET A 89 4.07 10.50 0.32
N GLY A 90 2.93 10.80 0.96
CA GLY A 90 1.78 11.40 0.28
C GLY A 90 0.88 10.42 -0.46
N TYR A 91 1.18 9.13 -0.52
CA TYR A 91 0.35 8.12 -1.19
C TYR A 91 -0.22 7.11 -0.19
N LYS A 92 -1.49 6.76 -0.36
CA LYS A 92 -2.11 5.64 0.35
C LYS A 92 -1.86 4.36 -0.46
N TYR A 93 -0.90 3.56 0.00
CA TYR A 93 -0.60 2.26 -0.56
C TYR A 93 -1.53 1.20 0.03
N VAL A 94 -1.78 0.15 -0.73
CA VAL A 94 -2.67 -0.96 -0.38
C VAL A 94 -1.93 -2.26 -0.64
N ILE A 95 -1.70 -3.02 0.42
CA ILE A 95 -0.96 -4.27 0.43
C ILE A 95 -1.92 -5.40 0.83
N PRO A 96 -2.25 -6.33 -0.08
CA PRO A 96 -2.99 -7.54 0.28
C PRO A 96 -2.20 -8.40 1.28
N THR A 97 -2.87 -8.80 2.35
CA THR A 97 -2.32 -9.65 3.42
C THR A 97 -2.78 -11.11 3.32
N SER A 98 -3.40 -11.47 2.18
CA SER A 98 -3.77 -12.83 1.82
C SER A 98 -3.22 -13.21 0.43
N MET A 99 -2.90 -14.49 0.27
CA MET A 99 -2.55 -15.07 -1.03
C MET A 99 -3.73 -15.05 -2.02
N GLN A 100 -4.96 -15.02 -1.52
CA GLN A 100 -6.19 -14.95 -2.32
C GLN A 100 -6.57 -13.50 -2.66
N TYR A 101 -5.58 -12.67 -2.98
CA TYR A 101 -5.74 -11.22 -3.16
C TYR A 101 -6.80 -10.85 -4.21
N GLU A 102 -6.91 -11.67 -5.26
CA GLU A 102 -7.84 -11.50 -6.39
C GLU A 102 -9.31 -11.50 -5.94
N ILE A 103 -9.62 -12.23 -4.87
CA ILE A 103 -10.99 -12.36 -4.34
C ILE A 103 -11.29 -11.21 -3.36
N ILE A 104 -10.30 -10.78 -2.58
CA ILE A 104 -10.49 -9.81 -1.48
C ILE A 104 -10.39 -8.35 -1.93
N ILE A 105 -9.80 -8.08 -3.10
CA ILE A 105 -9.61 -6.71 -3.55
C ILE A 105 -10.93 -6.02 -3.91
N GLU A 106 -11.88 -6.77 -4.49
CA GLU A 106 -13.19 -6.26 -4.90
C GLU A 106 -14.06 -5.82 -3.70
N PRO A 107 -14.20 -6.61 -2.61
CA PRO A 107 -14.83 -6.14 -1.37
C PRO A 107 -14.21 -4.85 -0.83
N TYR A 108 -12.88 -4.74 -0.82
CA TYR A 108 -12.19 -3.54 -0.35
C TYR A 108 -12.45 -2.34 -1.26
N LEU A 109 -12.41 -2.53 -2.59
CA LEU A 109 -12.71 -1.49 -3.56
C LEU A 109 -14.14 -0.96 -3.39
N LYS A 110 -15.12 -1.83 -3.19
CA LYS A 110 -16.51 -1.44 -2.89
C LYS A 110 -16.60 -0.63 -1.61
N LYS A 111 -15.89 -1.02 -0.56
CA LYS A 111 -15.84 -0.30 0.72
C LYS A 111 -15.34 1.14 0.53
N ILE A 112 -14.21 1.35 -0.14
CA ILE A 112 -13.67 2.70 -0.36
C ILE A 112 -14.56 3.55 -1.29
N GLN A 113 -15.29 2.92 -2.22
CA GLN A 113 -16.26 3.61 -3.08
C GLN A 113 -17.51 4.05 -2.31
N LEU A 114 -18.02 3.19 -1.42
CA LEU A 114 -19.20 3.48 -0.59
C LEU A 114 -18.91 4.56 0.44
N GLU A 115 -17.69 4.57 1.01
CA GLU A 115 -17.25 5.58 1.98
C GLU A 115 -16.83 6.91 1.34
N ASP A 116 -16.77 6.98 0.00
CA ASP A 116 -16.16 8.09 -0.75
C ASP A 116 -14.78 8.48 -0.17
N ASP A 117 -13.88 7.49 -0.05
CA ASP A 117 -12.59 7.64 0.63
C ASP A 117 -11.85 8.90 0.12
N PRO A 118 -11.43 9.82 1.02
CA PRO A 118 -10.85 11.11 0.64
C PRO A 118 -9.52 10.97 -0.11
N PHE A 119 -8.83 9.83 0.02
CA PHE A 119 -7.61 9.52 -0.71
C PHE A 119 -7.87 8.95 -2.11
N GLY A 120 -9.12 8.62 -2.43
CA GLY A 120 -9.55 8.14 -3.75
C GLY A 120 -10.35 6.85 -3.68
N THR A 121 -11.23 6.67 -4.66
CA THR A 121 -12.17 5.53 -4.77
C THR A 121 -11.78 4.53 -5.86
N THR A 122 -10.57 4.68 -6.41
CA THR A 122 -10.00 3.82 -7.46
C THR A 122 -8.65 3.31 -7.03
N LEU A 123 -8.38 2.03 -7.28
CA LEU A 123 -7.09 1.41 -7.04
C LEU A 123 -6.34 1.20 -8.34
N ILE A 124 -5.06 1.53 -8.34
CA ILE A 124 -4.16 1.28 -9.47
C ILE A 124 -3.05 0.34 -8.99
N GLN A 125 -2.88 -0.77 -9.70
CA GLN A 125 -1.79 -1.70 -9.43
C GLN A 125 -0.48 -1.10 -9.93
N ILE A 126 0.54 -1.12 -9.08
CA ILE A 126 1.90 -0.72 -9.43
C ILE A 126 2.53 -1.86 -10.24
N LYS A 127 2.64 -1.69 -11.56
CA LYS A 127 3.27 -2.66 -12.46
C LYS A 127 4.74 -2.31 -12.69
N GLU A 128 5.03 -1.01 -12.79
CA GLU A 128 6.33 -0.41 -13.05
C GLU A 128 6.66 0.69 -12.02
N LEU A 129 7.94 1.10 -11.91
CA LEU A 129 8.29 2.20 -11.00
C LEU A 129 7.76 3.56 -11.46
N ILE A 130 7.59 3.74 -12.78
CA ILE A 130 7.03 4.97 -13.33
C ILE A 130 5.56 5.17 -12.89
N ASP A 131 4.88 4.07 -12.53
CA ASP A 131 3.56 4.11 -11.88
C ASP A 131 3.63 4.64 -10.43
N ILE A 132 4.75 5.21 -9.99
CA ILE A 132 4.92 5.88 -8.69
C ILE A 132 5.59 7.25 -8.88
N ASP A 133 6.04 7.59 -10.10
CA ASP A 133 6.72 8.85 -10.43
C ASP A 133 5.73 10.01 -10.56
N PHE A 134 4.84 10.12 -9.59
CA PHE A 134 3.74 11.06 -9.59
C PHE A 134 4.13 12.36 -8.89
N MET A 135 5.08 12.36 -7.96
CA MET A 135 5.55 13.60 -7.33
C MET A 135 6.08 14.58 -8.38
N TYR A 136 6.80 14.10 -9.39
CA TYR A 136 7.33 14.94 -10.47
C TYR A 136 6.24 15.38 -11.45
N LEU A 137 5.29 14.51 -11.82
CA LEU A 137 4.16 14.88 -12.68
C LEU A 137 3.20 15.87 -12.00
N PHE A 138 2.86 15.65 -10.73
CA PHE A 138 2.02 16.57 -9.95
C PHE A 138 2.72 17.93 -9.74
N MET A 139 4.02 17.96 -9.42
CA MET A 139 4.76 19.22 -9.22
C MET A 139 5.05 19.97 -10.53
N ASN A 140 5.27 19.27 -11.65
CA ASN A 140 5.48 19.94 -12.95
C ASN A 140 4.20 20.61 -13.49
N ASP A 141 3.02 20.09 -13.16
CA ASP A 141 1.74 20.76 -13.48
C ASP A 141 1.54 22.07 -12.69
N PHE A 142 2.22 22.27 -11.55
CA PHE A 142 2.17 23.53 -10.79
C PHE A 142 3.02 24.65 -11.40
N ASN A 143 4.05 24.33 -12.20
CA ASN A 143 4.97 25.30 -12.80
C ASN A 143 4.48 25.89 -14.13
N ASN A 144 3.27 25.52 -14.58
CA ASN A 144 2.66 25.99 -15.83
C ASN A 144 1.58 27.08 -15.61
N TYR A 145 1.60 27.78 -14.46
CA TYR A 145 0.72 28.91 -14.14
C TYR A 145 1.52 30.10 -13.63
#